data_AF-A0A951QFE2-F1
#
_entry.id   AF-A0A951QFE2-F1
#
_cell.length_a   1.000
_cell.length_b   1.000
_cell.length_c   1.000
_cell.angle_alpha   90.00
_cell.angle_beta   90.00
_cell.angle_gamma   90.00
#
_symmetry.space_group_name_H-M   'P 1'
#
loop_
_entity.id
_entity.type
_entity.pdbx_description
1 polymer ?
#
loop_
_entity_poly.entity_id
_entity_poly.type
_entity_poly.pdbx_seq_one_letter_code
_entity_poly.pdbx_strand_id
1 'polypeptide(L)'
;MITVTLEEIERYRAELTDDPASLRALDMLEDCEGDLEDAAIALALQSGQEPEESDRWLEGLAKRWRSFICQAGIKDYLLSGSIANAVKLLSTETTIPSALAIPVILYAVKTGIEDFCKPLQEKL
;
A
#
# COMPACT_ATOMS: atom_id res chain seq x y z
N MET A 1 -14.82 -1.53 -0.44
CA MET A 1 -14.33 -1.01 0.84
C MET A 1 -13.38 -2.03 1.43
N ILE A 2 -12.10 -1.67 1.56
CA ILE A 2 -11.07 -2.49 2.20
C ILE A 2 -10.75 -1.81 3.53
N THR A 3 -10.89 -2.54 4.62
CA THR A 3 -10.63 -2.01 5.96
C THR A 3 -9.42 -2.70 6.58
N VAL A 4 -8.60 -1.92 7.27
CA VAL A 4 -7.46 -2.37 8.05
C VAL A 4 -7.80 -2.18 9.53
N THR A 5 -7.71 -3.23 10.33
CA THR A 5 -8.12 -3.16 11.74
C THR A 5 -7.07 -2.40 12.56
N LEU A 6 -7.49 -1.86 13.71
CA LEU A 6 -6.56 -1.21 14.65
C LEU A 6 -5.42 -2.15 15.08
N GLU A 7 -5.70 -3.45 15.27
CA GLU A 7 -4.69 -4.45 15.60
C GLU A 7 -3.65 -4.65 14.47
N GLU A 8 -4.07 -4.53 13.21
CA GLU A 8 -3.17 -4.57 12.06
C GLU A 8 -2.34 -3.28 11.98
N ILE A 9 -2.97 -2.12 12.18
CA ILE A 9 -2.28 -0.81 12.20
C ILE A 9 -1.18 -0.79 13.26
N GLU A 10 -1.47 -1.21 14.48
CA GLU A 10 -0.50 -1.28 15.58
C GLU A 10 0.65 -2.25 15.28
N ARG A 11 0.34 -3.38 14.65
CA ARG A 11 1.38 -4.32 14.18
C ARG A 11 2.29 -3.68 13.14
N TYR A 12 1.71 -3.00 12.15
CA TYR A 12 2.49 -2.32 11.11
C TYR A 12 3.32 -1.18 11.70
N ARG A 13 2.80 -0.42 12.68
CA ARG A 13 3.58 0.60 13.40
C ARG A 13 4.83 0.01 14.05
N ALA A 14 4.71 -1.16 14.67
CA ALA A 14 5.83 -1.85 15.29
C ALA A 14 6.90 -2.31 14.27
N GLU A 15 6.50 -2.61 13.02
CA GLU A 15 7.43 -2.97 11.95
C GLU A 15 8.10 -1.75 11.27
N LEU A 16 7.48 -0.58 11.36
CA LEU A 16 7.81 0.63 10.58
C LEU A 16 8.29 1.79 11.45
N THR A 17 8.79 1.52 12.66
CA THR A 17 9.17 2.55 13.65
C THR A 17 10.21 3.55 13.13
N ASP A 18 11.05 3.13 12.20
CA ASP A 18 12.15 3.93 11.64
C ASP A 18 11.77 4.64 10.32
N ASP A 19 10.49 4.57 9.90
CA ASP A 19 9.99 5.22 8.70
C ASP A 19 8.86 6.24 9.01
N PRO A 20 9.21 7.53 9.19
CA PRO A 20 8.23 8.57 9.50
C PRO A 20 7.14 8.76 8.43
N ALA A 21 7.43 8.44 7.15
CA ALA A 21 6.42 8.54 6.10
C ALA A 21 5.38 7.43 6.23
N SER A 22 5.83 6.22 6.56
CA SER A 22 4.94 5.09 6.84
C SER A 22 4.11 5.30 8.10
N LEU A 23 4.72 5.83 9.17
CA LEU A 23 3.98 6.15 10.40
C LEU A 23 2.86 7.16 10.13
N ARG A 24 3.14 8.22 9.35
CA ARG A 24 2.09 9.18 8.95
C ARG A 24 0.97 8.53 8.13
N ALA A 25 1.30 7.59 7.26
CA ALA A 25 0.29 6.87 6.49
C ALA A 25 -0.58 5.98 7.37
N LEU A 26 0.00 5.37 8.41
CA LEU A 26 -0.73 4.57 9.40
C LEU A 26 -1.59 5.44 10.33
N ASP A 27 -1.13 6.64 10.71
CA ASP A 27 -1.91 7.62 11.46
C ASP A 27 -3.14 8.06 10.65
N MET A 28 -2.96 8.39 9.37
CA MET A 28 -4.08 8.72 8.50
C MET A 28 -5.07 7.55 8.35
N LEU A 29 -4.56 6.32 8.28
CA LEU A 29 -5.39 5.14 8.20
C LEU A 29 -6.23 4.94 9.47
N GLU A 30 -5.67 5.21 10.64
CA GLU A 30 -6.40 5.21 11.91
C GLU A 30 -7.45 6.33 11.95
N ASP A 31 -7.11 7.54 11.53
CA ASP A 31 -8.03 8.70 11.45
C ASP A 31 -9.20 8.45 10.48
N CYS A 32 -8.99 7.64 9.44
CA CYS A 32 -10.01 7.19 8.50
C CYS A 32 -10.74 5.91 8.96
N GLU A 33 -10.70 5.57 10.25
CA GLU A 33 -11.36 4.38 10.82
C GLU A 33 -10.93 3.05 10.17
N GLY A 34 -9.71 3.01 9.64
CA GLY A 34 -9.15 1.87 8.91
C GLY A 34 -9.59 1.78 7.45
N ASP A 35 -10.39 2.72 6.93
CA ASP A 35 -10.75 2.74 5.51
C ASP A 35 -9.53 3.07 4.65
N LEU A 36 -9.09 2.06 3.89
CA LEU A 36 -7.87 2.14 3.11
C LEU A 36 -7.99 3.09 1.90
N GLU A 37 -9.18 3.20 1.30
CA GLU A 37 -9.41 4.06 0.14
C GLU A 37 -9.43 5.53 0.59
N ASP A 38 -10.18 5.84 1.65
CA ASP A 38 -10.29 7.20 2.18
C ASP A 38 -8.94 7.72 2.68
N ALA A 39 -8.18 6.86 3.39
CA ALA A 39 -6.82 7.20 3.83
C ALA A 39 -5.90 7.45 2.63
N ALA A 40 -5.97 6.63 1.58
CA ALA A 40 -5.17 6.82 0.37
C ALA A 40 -5.49 8.14 -0.33
N ILE A 41 -6.78 8.50 -0.44
CA ILE A 41 -7.23 9.77 -1.03
C ILE A 41 -6.71 10.95 -0.21
N ALA A 42 -6.83 10.91 1.12
CA ALA A 42 -6.32 11.95 2.01
C ALA A 42 -4.80 12.14 1.87
N LEU A 43 -4.03 11.05 1.82
CA LEU A 43 -2.57 11.08 1.62
C LEU A 43 -2.18 11.58 0.22
N ALA A 44 -2.98 11.28 -0.79
CA ALA A 44 -2.78 11.75 -2.16
C ALA A 44 -2.90 13.27 -2.23
N LEU A 45 -3.98 13.82 -1.65
CA LEU A 45 -4.21 15.26 -1.57
C LEU A 45 -3.09 15.98 -0.82
N GLN A 46 -2.62 15.42 0.31
CA GLN A 46 -1.47 15.96 1.04
C GLN A 46 -0.17 15.91 0.24
N SER A 47 -0.05 14.96 -0.68
CA SER A 47 1.10 14.80 -1.58
C SER A 47 0.97 15.64 -2.87
N GLY A 48 -0.04 16.50 -2.98
CA GLY A 48 -0.29 17.35 -4.15
C GLY A 48 -0.82 16.59 -5.37
N GLN A 49 -1.34 15.38 -5.18
CA GLN A 49 -2.07 14.66 -6.22
C GLN A 49 -3.55 15.01 -6.18
N GLU A 50 -4.20 14.96 -7.34
CA GLU A 50 -5.63 15.16 -7.49
C GLU A 50 -6.27 13.85 -7.97
N PRO A 51 -6.82 13.04 -7.04
CA PRO A 51 -7.66 11.90 -7.41
C PRO A 51 -8.87 12.34 -8.23
N GLU A 52 -8.96 11.92 -9.49
CA GLU A 52 -10.08 12.27 -10.39
C GLU A 52 -11.39 11.53 -10.04
N GLU A 53 -11.28 10.40 -9.33
CA GLU A 53 -12.40 9.59 -8.85
C GLU A 53 -12.20 9.30 -7.36
N SER A 54 -13.28 9.31 -6.56
CA SER A 54 -13.24 8.92 -5.15
C SER A 54 -13.38 7.41 -4.95
N ASP A 55 -13.93 6.68 -5.92
CA ASP A 55 -14.10 5.23 -5.84
C ASP A 55 -13.03 4.52 -6.67
N ARG A 56 -12.38 3.50 -6.10
CA ARG A 56 -11.37 2.63 -6.77
C ARG A 56 -10.11 3.37 -7.24
N TRP A 57 -9.84 4.56 -6.72
CA TRP A 57 -8.63 5.29 -7.04
C TRP A 57 -7.38 4.53 -6.55
N LEU A 58 -7.43 4.00 -5.33
CA LEU A 58 -6.35 3.18 -4.77
C LEU A 58 -6.13 1.90 -5.58
N GLU A 59 -7.20 1.25 -6.05
CA GLU A 59 -7.08 0.11 -6.97
C GLU A 59 -6.30 0.54 -8.22
N GLY A 60 -6.68 1.65 -8.84
CA GLY A 60 -5.99 2.20 -10.00
C GLY A 60 -4.52 2.49 -9.71
N LEU A 61 -4.21 3.10 -8.57
CA LEU A 61 -2.84 3.40 -8.14
C LEU A 61 -2.02 2.12 -7.91
N ALA A 62 -2.56 1.14 -7.18
CA ALA A 62 -1.87 -0.12 -6.90
C ALA A 62 -1.58 -0.89 -8.20
N LYS A 63 -2.53 -0.89 -9.15
CA LYS A 63 -2.35 -1.51 -10.47
C LYS A 63 -1.19 -0.90 -11.26
N ARG A 64 -0.89 0.39 -11.13
CA ARG A 64 0.27 1.04 -11.79
C ARG A 64 1.59 0.45 -11.31
N TRP A 65 1.65 0.03 -10.05
CA TRP A 65 2.84 -0.56 -9.42
C TRP A 65 2.84 -2.10 -9.44
N ARG A 66 1.83 -2.75 -10.04
CA ARG A 66 1.70 -4.21 -10.07
C ARG A 66 2.95 -4.91 -10.59
N SER A 67 3.54 -4.43 -11.69
CA SER A 67 4.72 -5.06 -12.28
C SER A 67 5.88 -5.12 -11.29
N PHE A 68 6.08 -4.05 -10.52
CA PHE A 68 7.09 -4.00 -9.47
C PHE A 68 6.71 -4.92 -8.30
N ILE A 69 5.51 -4.75 -7.72
CA ILE A 69 5.02 -5.52 -6.56
C ILE A 69 5.02 -7.04 -6.81
N CYS A 70 4.86 -7.48 -8.06
CA CYS A 70 4.82 -8.89 -8.42
C CYS A 70 6.17 -9.49 -8.82
N GLN A 71 7.27 -8.72 -8.77
CA GLN A 71 8.62 -9.25 -8.97
C GLN A 71 9.07 -10.09 -7.76
N ALA A 72 9.95 -11.05 -8.03
CA ALA A 72 10.69 -11.77 -6.98
C ALA A 72 11.44 -10.77 -6.09
N GLY A 73 11.53 -11.03 -4.79
CA GLY A 73 11.99 -10.07 -3.78
C GLY A 73 10.82 -9.40 -3.05
N ILE A 74 10.19 -8.39 -3.66
CA ILE A 74 9.06 -7.70 -3.01
C ILE A 74 7.86 -8.63 -2.80
N LYS A 75 7.51 -9.47 -3.78
CA LYS A 75 6.45 -10.47 -3.61
C LYS A 75 6.76 -11.45 -2.47
N ASP A 76 8.02 -11.86 -2.35
CA ASP A 76 8.44 -12.83 -1.33
C ASP A 76 8.33 -12.24 0.09
N TYR A 77 8.68 -10.96 0.26
CA TYR A 77 8.45 -10.25 1.52
C TYR A 77 6.97 -10.20 1.88
N LEU A 78 6.09 -9.93 0.91
CA LEU A 78 4.65 -9.87 1.14
C LEU A 78 4.07 -11.25 1.49
N LEU A 79 4.54 -12.32 0.84
CA LEU A 79 4.15 -13.69 1.15
C LEU A 79 4.66 -14.16 2.53
N SER A 80 5.80 -13.64 2.99
CA SER A 80 6.33 -13.91 4.34
C SER A 80 5.75 -12.98 5.42
N GLY A 81 4.83 -12.08 5.07
CA GLY A 81 4.20 -11.12 5.98
C GLY A 81 5.07 -9.92 6.38
N SER A 82 6.18 -9.66 5.68
CA SER A 82 7.06 -8.52 5.96
C SER A 82 6.64 -7.27 5.18
N ILE A 83 5.76 -6.47 5.78
CA ILE A 83 5.25 -5.25 5.14
C ILE A 83 6.34 -4.18 5.08
N ALA A 84 7.15 -4.03 6.14
CA ALA A 84 8.19 -3.00 6.20
C ALA A 84 9.21 -3.10 5.05
N ASN A 85 9.68 -4.30 4.74
CA ASN A 85 10.65 -4.49 3.65
C ASN A 85 10.02 -4.19 2.27
N ALA A 86 8.76 -4.60 2.07
CA ALA A 86 8.06 -4.33 0.82
C ALA A 86 7.80 -2.83 0.61
N VAL A 87 7.38 -2.12 1.67
CA VAL A 87 7.15 -0.67 1.65
C VAL A 87 8.44 0.09 1.40
N LYS A 88 9.53 -0.32 2.05
CA LYS A 88 10.86 0.27 1.85
C LYS A 88 11.33 0.11 0.41
N LEU A 89 11.25 -1.11 -0.15
CA LEU A 89 11.64 -1.36 -1.54
C LEU A 89 10.78 -0.55 -2.51
N LEU A 90 9.45 -0.56 -2.34
CA LEU A 90 8.56 0.21 -3.19
C LEU A 90 8.88 1.72 -3.12
N SER A 91 9.17 2.26 -1.93
CA SER A 91 9.48 3.68 -1.75
C SER A 91 10.86 4.10 -2.25
N THR A 92 11.83 3.18 -2.30
CA THR A 92 13.24 3.50 -2.63
C THR A 92 13.59 3.20 -4.08
N GLU A 93 12.95 2.19 -4.67
CA GLU A 93 13.24 1.72 -6.03
C GLU A 93 12.22 2.24 -7.05
N THR A 94 11.23 3.03 -6.61
CA THR A 94 10.22 3.63 -7.49
C THR A 94 10.02 5.11 -7.22
N THR A 95 9.19 5.74 -8.04
CA THR A 95 8.84 7.17 -7.91
C THR A 95 7.51 7.36 -7.18
N ILE A 96 6.99 6.35 -6.47
CA ILE A 96 5.80 6.53 -5.65
C ILE A 96 6.09 7.53 -4.52
N PRO A 97 5.17 8.46 -4.21
CA PRO A 97 5.27 9.23 -2.98
C PRO A 97 5.27 8.30 -1.77
N SER A 98 6.23 8.46 -0.85
CA SER A 98 6.43 7.54 0.27
C SER A 98 5.18 7.35 1.13
N ALA A 99 4.38 8.41 1.30
CA ALA A 99 3.11 8.37 2.03
C ALA A 99 2.09 7.38 1.41
N LEU A 100 2.18 7.11 0.10
CA LEU A 100 1.25 6.23 -0.61
C LEU A 100 1.74 4.78 -0.72
N ALA A 101 2.97 4.49 -0.30
CA ALA A 101 3.51 3.13 -0.35
C ALA A 101 2.74 2.18 0.56
N ILE A 102 2.37 2.61 1.77
CA ILE A 102 1.57 1.81 2.71
C ILE A 102 0.20 1.43 2.12
N PRO A 103 -0.64 2.39 1.69
CA PRO A 103 -1.94 2.04 1.09
C PRO A 103 -1.83 1.08 -0.11
N VAL A 104 -0.83 1.28 -0.97
CA VAL A 104 -0.63 0.42 -2.15
C VAL A 104 -0.23 -1.00 -1.77
N ILE A 105 0.69 -1.16 -0.82
CA ILE A 105 1.10 -2.47 -0.33
C ILE A 105 -0.06 -3.18 0.37
N LEU A 106 -0.77 -2.48 1.25
CA LEU A 106 -1.90 -3.05 1.98
C LEU A 106 -3.04 -3.42 1.03
N TYR A 107 -3.28 -2.65 -0.04
CA TYR A 107 -4.26 -3.03 -1.07
C TYR A 107 -3.92 -4.38 -1.69
N ALA A 108 -2.66 -4.57 -2.11
CA ALA A 108 -2.21 -5.84 -2.70
C ALA A 108 -2.34 -7.02 -1.72
N VAL A 109 -1.99 -6.80 -0.44
CA VAL A 109 -2.09 -7.83 0.60
C VAL A 109 -3.55 -8.18 0.90
N LYS A 110 -4.40 -7.18 1.09
CA LYS A 110 -5.83 -7.34 1.43
C LYS A 110 -6.66 -7.95 0.30
N THR A 111 -6.25 -7.73 -0.95
CA THR A 111 -6.87 -8.37 -2.13
C THR A 111 -6.29 -9.75 -2.45
N GLY A 112 -5.29 -10.21 -1.68
CA GLY A 112 -4.57 -11.45 -1.93
C GLY A 112 -3.46 -11.26 -2.94
N ILE A 113 -2.20 -11.42 -2.52
CA ILE A 113 -1.01 -11.18 -3.37
C ILE A 113 -1.02 -12.02 -4.65
N GLU A 114 -1.46 -13.28 -4.56
CA GLU A 114 -1.55 -14.16 -5.74
C GLU A 114 -2.59 -13.65 -6.72
N ASP A 115 -3.80 -13.33 -6.26
CA ASP A 115 -4.88 -12.79 -7.08
C ASP A 115 -4.52 -11.42 -7.66
N PHE A 116 -3.85 -10.57 -6.89
CA PHE A 116 -3.35 -9.29 -7.35
C PHE A 116 -2.35 -9.43 -8.50
N CYS A 117 -1.47 -10.46 -8.44
CA CYS A 117 -0.43 -10.70 -9.44
C CYS A 117 -0.86 -11.56 -10.63
N LYS A 118 -1.91 -12.36 -10.50
CA LYS A 118 -2.39 -13.28 -11.53
C LYS A 118 -2.61 -12.63 -12.92
N PRO A 119 -3.20 -11.43 -13.07
CA PRO A 119 -3.41 -10.81 -14.39
C PRO A 119 -2.12 -10.46 -15.14
N LEU A 120 -0.98 -10.36 -14.45
CA LEU A 120 0.33 -10.17 -15.08
C LEU A 120 0.88 -11.51 -15.59
N GLN A 121 0.67 -12.59 -14.83
CA GLN A 121 1.15 -13.93 -15.15
C GLN A 121 0.42 -14.56 -16.34
N GLU A 122 -0.87 -14.23 -16.52
CA GLU A 122 -1.67 -14.69 -17.67
C GLU A 122 -1.30 -14.01 -18.99
N LYS A 123 -0.48 -12.95 -18.95
CA LYS A 123 -0.01 -12.19 -20.13
C LYS A 123 1.42 -12.53 -20.56
N LEU A 124 2.04 -13.53 -19.91
CA LEU A 124 3.39 -14.03 -20.19
C LEU A 124 3.34 -15.32 -21.02
#